data_AF-A0A931U3R0-F1
#
_entry.id   AF-A0A931U3R0-F1
#
_cell.length_a   1.000
_cell.length_b   1.000
_cell.length_c   1.000
_cell.angle_alpha   90.00
_cell.angle_beta   90.00
_cell.angle_gamma   90.00
#
_symmetry.space_group_name_H-M   'P 1'
#
loop_
_entity.id
_entity.type
_entity.pdbx_description
1 polymer ?
#
loop_
_entity_poly.entity_id
_entity_poly.type
_entity_poly.pdbx_seq_one_letter_code
_entity_poly.pdbx_strand_id
1 'polypeptide(L)' 'MGTLEALVREVVGEVVAASPERLDDYRHGRPGAFGYFAGRAVGTVRRRAGRDLADGERRLVWQRLWEHLEAQR' A
#
# COMPACT_ATOMS: atom_id res chain seq x y z
N MET A 1 -18.10 6.00 0.69
CA MET A 1 -17.09 4.96 0.40
C MET A 1 -16.08 5.36 -0.68
N GLY A 2 -16.35 6.35 -1.56
CA GLY A 2 -15.46 6.69 -2.68
C GLY A 2 -14.16 7.44 -2.36
N THR A 3 -14.15 8.38 -1.41
CA THR A 3 -12.97 9.24 -1.17
C THR A 3 -11.79 8.50 -0.55
N LEU A 4 -12.04 7.62 0.42
CA LEU A 4 -10.97 6.84 1.05
C LEU A 4 -10.37 5.85 0.07
N GLU A 5 -11.19 5.15 -0.73
CA GLU A 5 -10.67 4.20 -1.70
C GLU A 5 -9.81 4.88 -2.76
N ALA A 6 -10.23 6.06 -3.25
CA ALA A 6 -9.41 6.85 -4.18
C ALA A 6 -8.07 7.24 -3.54
N LEU A 7 -8.08 7.75 -2.30
CA LEU A 7 -6.88 8.07 -1.53
C LEU A 7 -5.96 6.85 -1.37
N VAL A 8 -6.52 5.68 -1.06
CA VAL A 8 -5.75 4.44 -0.91
C VAL A 8 -5.07 4.07 -2.22
N ARG A 9 -5.78 4.13 -3.36
CA ARG A 9 -5.20 3.80 -4.68
C ARG A 9 -4.06 4.74 -5.05
N GLU A 10 -4.23 6.03 -4.82
CA GLU A 10 -3.20 7.04 -5.02
C GLU A 10 -1.96 6.74 -4.16
N VAL A 11 -2.15 6.57 -2.85
CA VAL A 11 -1.05 6.30 -1.91
C VAL A 11 -0.32 5.00 -2.23
N VAL A 12 -1.04 3.95 -2.65
CA VAL A 12 -0.42 2.68 -3.06
C VAL A 12 0.53 2.90 -4.24
N GLY A 13 0.07 3.61 -5.28
CA GLY A 13 0.90 3.90 -6.46
C GLY A 13 2.15 4.72 -6.10
N GLU A 14 1.99 5.77 -5.30
CA GLU A 14 3.11 6.58 -4.82
C GLU A 14 4.12 5.78 -4.00
N VAL A 15 3.64 4.97 -3.05
CA VAL A 15 4.49 4.19 -2.14
C VAL A 15 5.33 3.17 -2.89
N VAL A 16 4.72 2.51 -3.88
CA VAL A 16 5.41 1.54 -4.74
C VAL A 16 6.41 2.24 -5.66
N ALA A 17 6.01 3.34 -6.32
CA ALA A 17 6.89 4.11 -7.21
C ALA A 17 8.11 4.71 -6.47
N ALA A 18 7.95 5.07 -5.20
CA ALA A 18 9.00 5.64 -4.37
C ALA A 18 9.97 4.61 -3.75
N SER A 19 9.87 3.31 -4.10
CA SER A 19 10.78 2.26 -3.57
C SER A 19 11.05 1.16 -4.62
N PRO A 20 11.68 1.49 -5.76
CA PRO A 20 11.93 0.54 -6.83
C PRO A 20 12.75 -0.69 -6.38
N GLU A 21 13.67 -0.53 -5.44
CA GLU A 21 14.47 -1.62 -4.86
C GLU A 21 13.62 -2.63 -4.08
N ARG A 22 12.59 -2.15 -3.37
CA ARG A 22 11.65 -3.01 -2.66
C ARG A 22 10.65 -3.66 -3.59
N LEU A 23 10.34 -3.02 -4.71
CA LEU A 23 9.54 -3.62 -5.76
C LEU A 23 10.31 -4.78 -6.42
N ASP A 24 11.62 -4.62 -6.63
CA ASP A 24 12.48 -5.70 -7.09
C ASP A 24 12.54 -6.86 -6.10
N ASP A 25 12.66 -6.58 -4.80
CA ASP A 25 12.55 -7.59 -3.73
C ASP A 25 11.24 -8.39 -3.86
N TYR A 26 10.11 -7.69 -4.05
CA TYR A 26 8.80 -8.32 -4.20
C TYR A 26 8.74 -9.24 -5.44
N ARG A 27 9.18 -8.75 -6.60
CA ARG A 27 9.19 -9.50 -7.86
C ARG A 27 10.01 -10.79 -7.78
N HIS A 28 11.11 -10.75 -7.03
CA HIS A 28 11.97 -11.92 -6.80
C HIS A 28 11.55 -12.79 -5.62
N GLY A 29 10.38 -12.54 -5.02
CA GLY A 29 9.87 -13.32 -3.89
C GLY A 29 10.69 -13.19 -2.61
N ARG A 30 11.49 -12.12 -2.46
CA ARG A 30 12.27 -11.89 -1.25
C ARG A 30 11.32 -11.53 -0.09
N PRO A 31 11.49 -12.17 1.08
CA PRO A 31 10.57 -11.98 2.20
C PRO A 31 10.62 -10.53 2.72
N GLY A 32 9.48 -10.05 3.22
CA GLY A 32 9.38 -8.74 3.87
C GLY A 32 9.03 -7.56 2.97
N ALA A 33 9.13 -7.70 1.64
CA ALA A 33 8.77 -6.62 0.70
C ALA A 33 7.31 -6.16 0.84
N PHE A 34 6.36 -7.12 0.96
CA PHE A 34 4.95 -6.78 1.18
C PHE A 34 4.73 -6.03 2.50
N GLY A 35 5.33 -6.51 3.60
CA GLY A 35 5.21 -5.88 4.91
C GLY A 35 5.76 -4.45 4.94
N TYR A 36 6.85 -4.20 4.22
CA TYR A 36 7.40 -2.87 4.03
C TYR A 36 6.40 -1.91 3.37
N PHE A 37 5.85 -2.30 2.21
CA PHE A 37 4.87 -1.47 1.50
C PHE A 37 3.59 -1.29 2.30
N ALA A 38 3.10 -2.34 2.97
CA ALA A 38 1.88 -2.29 3.78
C ALA A 38 2.02 -1.29 4.94
N GLY A 39 3.14 -1.30 5.65
CA GLY A 39 3.41 -0.35 6.73
C GLY A 39 3.48 1.10 6.22
N ARG A 40 4.19 1.33 5.11
CA ARG A 40 4.34 2.68 4.53
C ARG A 40 3.01 3.21 3.99
N ALA A 41 2.22 2.37 3.32
CA ALA A 41 0.91 2.73 2.78
C ALA A 41 -0.08 3.06 3.91
N VAL A 42 -0.22 2.20 4.92
CA VAL A 42 -1.11 2.45 6.08
C VAL A 42 -0.71 3.75 6.81
N GLY A 43 0.59 3.95 7.07
CA GLY A 43 1.07 5.17 7.73
C GLY A 43 0.78 6.44 6.91
N THR A 44 0.92 6.37 5.58
CA THR A 44 0.65 7.50 4.69
C THR A 44 -0.84 7.80 4.60
N VAL A 45 -1.70 6.79 4.48
CA VAL A 45 -3.16 6.99 4.47
C VAL A 45 -3.64 7.56 5.82
N ARG A 46 -3.17 7.05 6.96
CA ARG A 46 -3.49 7.62 8.30
C ARG A 46 -3.15 9.11 8.36
N ARG A 47 -1.95 9.48 7.92
CA ARG A 47 -1.49 10.88 7.91
C ARG A 47 -2.36 11.76 7.03
N ARG A 48 -2.70 11.31 5.81
CA ARG A 48 -3.55 12.08 4.87
C ARG A 48 -5.02 12.14 5.29
N ALA A 49 -5.53 11.09 5.91
CA ALA A 49 -6.89 11.05 6.45
C ALA A 49 -7.05 11.86 7.74
N GLY A 50 -5.95 12.22 8.41
CA GLY A 50 -5.95 12.97 9.67
C GLY A 50 -6.48 12.19 10.87
N ARG A 51 -6.60 10.86 10.75
CA ARG A 51 -7.11 9.98 11.80
C ARG A 51 -6.56 8.56 11.65
N ASP A 52 -6.76 7.76 12.69
CA ASP A 52 -6.51 6.33 12.60
C ASP A 52 -7.50 5.63 11.66
N LEU A 53 -7.00 4.56 11.04
CA LEU A 53 -7.79 3.71 10.16
C LEU A 53 -8.46 2.61 10.98
N ALA A 54 -9.76 2.43 10.77
CA ALA A 54 -10.47 1.27 11.26
C ALA A 54 -9.96 -0.02 10.59
N ASP A 55 -10.25 -1.16 11.19
CA ASP A 55 -9.77 -2.47 10.73
C ASP A 55 -10.14 -2.75 9.27
N GLY A 56 -11.38 -2.43 8.87
CA GLY A 56 -11.83 -2.57 7.47
C GLY A 56 -11.07 -1.66 6.50
N GLU A 57 -10.68 -0.47 6.94
CA GLU A 57 -9.91 0.48 6.13
C GLU A 57 -8.45 0.04 5.98
N ARG A 58 -7.86 -0.55 7.02
CA ARG A 58 -6.52 -1.18 6.92
C ARG A 58 -6.53 -2.37 5.97
N ARG A 59 -7.57 -3.21 6.03
CA ARG A 59 -7.76 -4.31 5.08
C ARG A 59 -7.93 -3.81 3.65
N LEU A 60 -8.64 -2.71 3.43
CA LEU A 60 -8.74 -2.07 2.11
C LEU A 60 -7.37 -1.65 1.57
N VAL A 61 -6.53 -1.04 2.41
CA VAL A 61 -5.14 -0.69 2.04
C VAL A 61 -4.37 -1.94 1.61
N TRP A 62 -4.43 -3.01 2.40
CA TRP A 62 -3.73 -4.25 2.08
C TRP A 62 -4.23 -4.91 0.79
N GLN A 63 -5.55 -4.92 0.58
CA GLN A 63 -6.14 -5.48 -0.64
C GLN A 63 -5.70 -4.68 -1.88
N ARG A 64 -5.81 -3.36 -1.85
CA ARG A 64 -5.40 -2.50 -2.98
C ARG A 64 -3.90 -2.58 -3.23
N LEU A 65 -3.10 -2.68 -2.17
CA LEU A 65 -1.65 -2.85 -2.29
C LEU A 65 -1.30 -4.19 -2.93
N TRP A 66 -1.92 -5.28 -2.48
CA TRP A 66 -1.69 -6.61 -3.05
C TRP A 66 -2.07 -6.66 -4.52
N GLU A 67 -3.27 -6.19 -4.89
CA GLU A 67 -3.70 -6.11 -6.29
C GLU A 67 -2.71 -5.30 -7.15
N HIS A 68 -2.21 -4.17 -6.64
CA HIS A 68 -1.24 -3.35 -7.36
C HIS A 68 0.10 -4.06 -7.53
N LEU A 69 0.61 -4.73 -6.50
CA LEU A 69 1.89 -5.44 -6.54
C LEU A 69 1.82 -6.72 -7.40
N GLU A 70 0.71 -7.45 -7.37
CA GLU A 70 0.50 -8.59 -8.27
C GLU A 70 0.49 -8.17 -9.74
N ALA A 71 -0.04 -6.98 -10.06
CA ALA A 71 0.04 -6.43 -11.42
C ALA A 71 1.48 -6.05 -11.85
N GLN A 72 2.46 -6.08 -10.94
CA GLN A 72 3.88 -5.82 -11.23
C GLN A 72 4.71 -7.09 -11.35
N ARG A 73 4.11 -8.26 -11.11
CA ARG A 73 4.79 -9.57 -11.07
C ARG A 73 4.74 -10.26 -12.42
#